data_AF-C2EQB1-F1
#
_entry.id   AF-C2EQB1-F1
#
_cell.length_a   1.000
_cell.length_b   1.000
_cell.length_c   1.000
_cell.angle_alpha   90.00
_cell.angle_beta   90.00
_cell.angle_gamma   90.00
#
_symmetry.space_group_name_H-M   'P 1'
#
loop_
_entity.id
_entity.type
_entity.pdbx_description
1 polymer ?
#
loop_
_entity_poly.entity_id
_entity_poly.type
_entity_poly.pdbx_seq_one_letter_code
_entity_poly.pdbx_strand_id
1 'polypeptide(L)'
;MPFSIGHEIGHIMLANGDLDSHRNQTFAGHNSEEDPADIFSVKLIYDYSCRKGDCFEEPGLFMQSYGIPDRVTDITKELFKRK
;
A
#
# COMPACT_ATOMS: atom_id res chain seq x y z
N MET A 1 -8.34 -11.51 -1.27
CA MET A 1 -6.95 -11.70 -1.74
C MET A 1 -6.37 -10.58 -2.65
N PRO A 2 -6.91 -9.34 -2.73
CA PRO A 2 -6.21 -8.24 -3.44
C PRO A 2 -4.82 -7.92 -2.88
N PHE A 3 -4.67 -7.83 -1.55
CA PHE A 3 -3.41 -7.46 -0.89
C PHE A 3 -2.23 -8.39 -1.25
N SER A 4 -2.42 -9.70 -1.15
CA SER A 4 -1.35 -10.67 -1.44
C SER A 4 -0.89 -10.59 -2.90
N ILE A 5 -1.82 -10.35 -3.83
CA ILE A 5 -1.46 -10.17 -5.26
C ILE A 5 -0.64 -8.90 -5.45
N GLY A 6 -1.06 -7.78 -4.83
CA GLY A 6 -0.31 -6.53 -4.89
C GLY A 6 1.09 -6.66 -4.28
N HIS A 7 1.24 -7.46 -3.22
CA HIS A 7 2.52 -7.73 -2.56
C HIS A 7 3.49 -8.47 -3.49
N GLU A 8 3.06 -9.54 -4.15
CA GLU A 8 3.90 -10.26 -5.12
C GLU A 8 4.28 -9.40 -6.33
N ILE A 9 3.35 -8.58 -6.85
CA ILE A 9 3.66 -7.59 -7.89
C ILE A 9 4.73 -6.61 -7.39
N GLY A 10 4.63 -6.19 -6.13
CA GLY A 10 5.63 -5.35 -5.47
C GLY A 10 7.02 -5.97 -5.52
N HIS A 11 7.17 -7.24 -5.15
CA HIS A 11 8.45 -7.94 -5.25
C HIS A 11 9.00 -7.98 -6.69
N ILE A 12 8.16 -8.27 -7.70
CA ILE A 12 8.59 -8.30 -9.10
C ILE A 12 9.08 -6.91 -9.56
N MET A 13 8.32 -5.87 -9.24
CA MET A 13 8.64 -4.50 -9.66
C MET A 13 9.90 -3.95 -8.98
N LEU A 14 10.13 -4.31 -7.71
CA LEU A 14 11.33 -3.97 -6.97
C LEU A 14 12.56 -4.73 -7.47
N ALA A 15 12.41 -6.03 -7.79
CA ALA A 15 13.49 -6.86 -8.31
C ALA A 15 13.97 -6.38 -9.70
N ASN A 16 13.05 -5.84 -10.51
CA ASN A 16 13.36 -5.35 -11.85
C ASN A 16 13.98 -3.94 -11.87
N GLY A 17 14.07 -3.25 -10.73
CA GLY A 17 14.56 -1.87 -10.65
C GLY A 17 13.63 -0.83 -11.29
N ASP A 18 12.40 -1.23 -11.63
CA ASP A 18 11.40 -0.41 -12.33
C ASP A 18 10.69 0.57 -11.37
N LEU A 19 10.79 0.30 -10.07
CA LEU A 19 10.41 1.21 -9.01
C LEU A 19 11.63 2.02 -8.57
N ASP A 20 11.66 3.28 -8.97
CA ASP A 20 12.56 4.26 -8.36
C ASP A 20 12.30 4.27 -6.84
N SER A 21 13.30 3.86 -6.06
CA SER A 21 13.23 3.73 -4.60
C SER A 21 12.65 5.01 -3.95
N HIS A 22 12.83 6.16 -4.59
CA HIS A 22 12.28 7.46 -4.18
C HIS A 22 10.75 7.50 -4.04
N ARG A 23 9.99 6.78 -4.87
CA ARG A 23 8.51 6.78 -4.82
C ARG A 23 7.96 5.93 -3.67
N ASN A 24 8.77 5.03 -3.13
CA ASN A 24 8.51 4.31 -1.88
C ASN A 24 9.07 5.05 -0.66
N GLN A 25 10.14 5.83 -0.81
CA GLN A 25 10.71 6.69 0.22
C GLN A 25 9.89 7.94 0.56
N THR A 26 8.77 8.24 -0.10
CA THR A 26 7.89 9.34 0.36
C THR A 26 7.29 9.07 1.75
N PHE A 27 7.44 7.85 2.27
CA PHE A 27 7.16 7.43 3.64
C PHE A 27 8.42 7.39 4.54
N ALA A 28 9.49 8.12 4.20
CA ALA A 28 10.77 8.15 4.93
C ALA A 28 10.71 8.73 6.37
N GLY A 29 9.52 8.86 6.95
CA GLY A 29 9.33 9.12 8.38
C GLY A 29 8.97 7.88 9.19
N HIS A 30 8.67 6.73 8.56
CA HIS A 30 8.29 5.50 9.25
C HIS A 30 9.44 4.50 9.30
N ASN A 31 9.48 3.80 10.44
CA ASN A 31 10.53 2.92 10.93
C ASN A 31 11.17 2.05 9.84
N SER A 32 12.48 1.84 9.94
CA SER A 32 13.32 1.08 9.02
C SER A 32 12.99 -0.43 8.88
N GLU A 33 11.76 -0.86 9.18
CA GLU A 33 11.37 -2.28 9.30
C GLU A 33 10.20 -2.70 8.38
N GLU A 34 9.58 -1.78 7.64
CA GLU A 34 8.42 -2.12 6.78
C GLU A 34 8.84 -2.66 5.40
N ASP A 35 8.16 -3.71 4.93
CA ASP A 35 8.45 -4.34 3.63
C ASP A 35 8.04 -3.40 2.47
N PRO A 36 8.97 -3.03 1.57
CA PRO A 36 8.65 -2.21 0.40
C PRO A 36 7.54 -2.77 -0.50
N ALA A 37 7.35 -4.10 -0.55
CA ALA A 37 6.27 -4.76 -1.27
C ALA A 37 4.91 -4.56 -0.58
N ASP A 38 4.88 -4.53 0.75
CA ASP A 38 3.68 -4.19 1.52
C ASP A 38 3.24 -2.75 1.21
N ILE A 39 4.17 -1.79 1.24
CA ILE A 39 3.89 -0.37 0.90
C ILE A 39 3.37 -0.25 -0.53
N PHE A 40 4.00 -0.94 -1.48
CA PHE A 40 3.58 -0.94 -2.88
C PHE A 40 2.15 -1.48 -3.03
N SER A 41 1.84 -2.60 -2.40
CA SER A 41 0.54 -3.26 -2.46
C SER A 41 -0.58 -2.33 -1.96
N VAL A 42 -0.38 -1.70 -0.79
CA VAL A 42 -1.38 -0.78 -0.21
C VAL A 42 -1.66 0.38 -1.16
N LYS A 43 -0.62 1.01 -1.75
CA LYS A 43 -0.78 2.11 -2.71
C LYS A 43 -1.51 1.68 -3.98
N LEU A 44 -1.12 0.55 -4.55
CA LEU A 44 -1.72 0.01 -5.77
C LEU A 44 -3.23 -0.22 -5.58
N ILE A 45 -3.60 -0.82 -4.46
CA ILE A 45 -4.99 -1.14 -4.14
C ILE A 45 -5.78 0.13 -3.84
N TYR A 46 -5.17 1.09 -3.16
CA TYR A 46 -5.79 2.38 -2.91
C TYR A 46 -6.11 3.12 -4.21
N ASP A 47 -5.14 3.24 -5.11
CA ASP A 47 -5.33 3.86 -6.43
C ASP A 47 -6.41 3.14 -7.25
N TYR A 48 -6.44 1.80 -7.19
CA TYR A 48 -7.49 1.00 -7.80
C TYR A 48 -8.87 1.33 -7.20
N SER A 49 -8.99 1.37 -5.87
CA SER A 49 -10.25 1.67 -5.19
C SER A 49 -10.81 3.04 -5.55
N CYS A 50 -9.93 4.04 -5.65
CA CYS A 50 -10.29 5.39 -6.06
C CYS A 50 -10.80 5.42 -7.51
N ARG A 51 -10.15 4.69 -8.43
CA ARG A 51 -10.57 4.60 -9.84
C ARG A 51 -11.89 3.86 -10.02
N LYS A 52 -12.24 2.95 -9.11
CA LYS A 52 -13.52 2.23 -9.13
C LYS A 52 -14.68 3.01 -8.50
N GLY A 53 -14.38 4.12 -7.83
CA GLY A 53 -15.39 4.93 -7.14
C GLY A 53 -15.75 4.41 -5.75
N ASP A 54 -15.06 3.39 -5.24
CA ASP A 54 -15.27 2.88 -3.88
C ASP A 54 -14.78 3.87 -2.82
N CYS A 55 -13.77 4.69 -3.17
CA CYS A 55 -13.23 5.84 -2.42
C CYS A 55 -13.50 5.81 -0.91
N PHE A 56 -12.87 4.86 -0.20
CA PHE A 56 -13.03 4.71 1.24
C PHE A 56 -12.58 5.98 2.00
N GLU A 57 -13.33 6.34 3.04
CA GLU A 57 -12.99 7.42 3.98
C GLU A 57 -12.30 6.87 5.24
N GLU A 58 -12.68 5.65 5.65
CA GLU A 58 -12.13 5.00 6.83
C GLU A 58 -11.07 3.94 6.46
N PRO A 59 -9.84 4.02 6.99
CA PRO A 59 -8.77 3.05 6.72
C PRO A 59 -9.17 1.61 7.05
N GLY A 60 -9.91 1.39 8.16
CA GLY A 60 -10.30 0.05 8.59
C GLY A 60 -11.24 -0.66 7.60
N LEU A 61 -12.21 0.06 7.03
CA LEU A 61 -13.12 -0.49 6.02
C LEU A 61 -12.40 -0.81 4.70
N PHE A 62 -11.44 0.03 4.31
CA PHE A 62 -10.56 -0.25 3.18
C PHE A 62 -9.73 -1.52 3.41
N MET A 63 -9.11 -1.65 4.58
CA MET A 63 -8.31 -2.82 4.92
C MET A 63 -9.14 -4.10 4.90
N GLN A 64 -10.33 -4.07 5.51
CA GLN A 64 -11.23 -5.22 5.52
C GLN A 64 -11.67 -5.61 4.10
N SER A 65 -12.07 -4.64 3.28
CA SER A 65 -12.60 -4.88 1.93
C SER A 65 -11.57 -5.49 0.99
N TYR A 66 -10.30 -5.13 1.15
CA TYR A 66 -9.21 -5.59 0.28
C TYR A 66 -8.34 -6.69 0.90
N GLY A 67 -8.68 -7.15 2.11
CA GLY A 67 -7.96 -8.22 2.81
C GLY A 67 -6.54 -7.82 3.19
N ILE A 68 -6.37 -6.58 3.66
CA ILE A 68 -5.10 -6.01 4.09
C ILE A 68 -4.84 -6.42 5.55
N PRO A 69 -3.69 -7.02 5.87
CA PRO A 69 -3.38 -7.51 7.22
C PRO A 69 -3.06 -6.38 8.19
N ASP A 70 -3.28 -6.62 9.49
CA ASP A 70 -3.09 -5.63 10.55
C ASP A 70 -1.65 -5.10 10.65
N ARG A 71 -0.65 -5.86 10.20
CA ARG A 71 0.76 -5.43 10.22
C ARG A 71 1.01 -4.15 9.42
N VAL A 72 0.22 -3.88 8.37
CA VAL A 72 0.36 -2.66 7.54
C VAL A 72 -0.65 -1.56 7.90
N THR A 73 -1.25 -1.64 9.10
CA THR A 73 -2.23 -0.65 9.59
C THR A 73 -1.68 0.76 9.58
N ASP A 74 -0.45 0.96 10.03
CA ASP A 74 0.11 2.30 10.22
C ASP A 74 0.41 2.98 8.87
N ILE A 75 0.93 2.23 7.90
CA ILE A 75 1.09 2.68 6.51
C ILE A 75 -0.27 3.07 5.92
N THR A 76 -1.29 2.25 6.14
CA THR A 76 -2.62 2.48 5.58
C THR A 76 -3.27 3.73 6.19
N LYS A 77 -3.16 3.92 7.52
CA LYS A 77 -3.65 5.14 8.18
C LYS A 77 -2.94 6.38 7.66
N GLU A 78 -1.64 6.31 7.45
CA GLU A 78 -0.87 7.44 6.93
C GLU A 78 -1.27 7.79 5.50
N LEU A 79 -1.49 6.80 4.63
CA LEU A 79 -1.98 7.01 3.27
C LEU A 79 -3.29 7.82 3.26
N PHE A 80 -4.19 7.55 4.19
CA PHE A 80 -5.47 8.25 4.31
C PHE A 80 -5.35 9.66 4.91
N LYS A 81 -4.33 9.94 5.72
CA LYS A 81 -4.05 11.29 6.26
C LYS A 81 -3.49 12.24 5.20
N ARG A 82 -2.86 11.70 4.16
CA ARG A 82 -2.25 12.47 3.07
C ARG A 82 -3.22 12.73 1.89
N LYS A 83 -4.50 12.33 2.05
CA LYS A 83 -5.56 12.48 1.06
C LYS A 83 -6.08 13.92 0.96
#